data_AF-A0A0J7K390-F1
#
_entry.id   AF-A0A0J7K390-F1
#
_cell.length_a   1.000
_cell.length_b   1.000
_cell.length_c   1.000
_cell.angle_alpha   90.00
_cell.angle_beta   90.00
_cell.angle_gamma   90.00
#
_symmetry.space_group_name_H-M   'P 1'
#
loop_
_entity.id
_entity.type
_entity.pdbx_description
1 polymer ?
#
loop_
_entity_poly.entity_id
_entity_poly.type
_entity_poly.pdbx_seq_one_letter_code
_entity_poly.pdbx_strand_id
1 'polypeptide(L)'
;MVYGIGICLPAEFFLPSDREANSDFVTRLKKRINDIKPRPVTRHGTKRTFVFKELRSSPYVFLRHDAARGPSQPPYDGPYEVMERGDKNFIIKINGKNVRVTIDRLKPAFLLSEDLEHSPEDSVRTHEETTNPRLKQRRTKTRIAKARTDLLYAQAERSVFLSVYKPDSINEFCMRLNILC
;
A
#
# COMPACT_ATOMS: atom_id res chain seq x y z
N MET A 1 -44.09 6.85 3.27
CA MET A 1 -43.70 6.56 1.88
C MET A 1 -43.68 7.87 1.13
N VAL A 2 -42.52 8.27 0.61
CA VAL A 2 -42.33 9.57 -0.02
C VAL A 2 -42.31 9.35 -1.53
N TYR A 3 -43.30 9.93 -2.21
CA TYR A 3 -43.60 9.85 -3.64
C TYR A 3 -44.28 8.54 -4.08
N GLY A 4 -45.55 8.63 -4.45
CA GLY A 4 -46.43 7.52 -4.84
C GLY A 4 -46.14 6.91 -6.22
N ILE A 5 -44.87 6.83 -6.63
CA ILE A 5 -44.41 6.17 -7.85
C ILE A 5 -43.28 5.21 -7.46
N GLY A 6 -43.28 4.01 -8.04
CA GLY A 6 -42.24 3.00 -7.82
C GLY A 6 -40.85 3.50 -8.23
N ILE A 7 -39.81 2.99 -7.58
CA ILE A 7 -38.42 3.28 -7.93
C ILE A 7 -38.08 2.72 -9.31
N CYS A 8 -37.93 3.59 -10.32
CA CYS A 8 -37.55 3.16 -11.68
C CYS A 8 -36.08 2.76 -11.75
N LEU A 9 -35.78 1.68 -12.48
CA LEU A 9 -34.39 1.32 -12.79
C LEU A 9 -33.77 2.35 -13.75
N PRO A 10 -32.45 2.57 -13.75
CA PRO A 10 -31.79 3.57 -14.61
C PRO A 10 -32.05 3.41 -16.12
N ALA A 11 -32.49 2.23 -16.58
CA ALA A 11 -32.83 1.95 -17.97
C ALA A 11 -34.33 2.08 -18.28
N GLU A 12 -35.18 2.30 -17.28
CA GLU A 12 -36.65 2.33 -17.40
C GLU A 12 -37.20 3.76 -17.57
N PHE A 13 -36.32 4.72 -17.86
CA PHE A 13 -36.67 6.14 -17.96
C PHE A 13 -37.52 6.49 -19.19
N PHE A 14 -37.49 5.62 -20.21
CA PHE A 14 -38.17 5.85 -21.48
C PHE A 14 -39.38 4.93 -21.58
N LEU A 15 -40.57 5.51 -21.49
CA LEU A 15 -41.80 4.79 -21.81
C LEU A 15 -41.89 4.61 -23.33
N PRO A 16 -42.29 3.43 -23.82
CA PRO A 16 -42.52 3.22 -25.25
C PRO A 16 -43.60 4.20 -25.71
N SER A 17 -43.26 5.02 -26.71
CA SER A 17 -44.15 6.02 -27.28
C SER A 17 -44.22 5.80 -28.78
N ASP A 18 -45.43 5.72 -29.35
CA ASP A 18 -45.70 5.60 -30.80
C ASP A 18 -45.35 6.87 -31.61
N ARG A 19 -44.57 7.79 -31.03
CA ARG A 19 -44.17 9.03 -31.69
C ARG A 19 -42.96 8.75 -32.57
N GLU A 20 -43.11 9.04 -33.86
CA GLU A 20 -41.99 9.02 -34.80
C GLU A 20 -40.84 9.91 -34.29
N ALA A 21 -39.63 9.36 -34.32
CA ALA A 21 -38.45 10.04 -33.79
C ALA A 21 -38.14 11.30 -34.62
N ASN A 22 -38.30 12.47 -33.99
CA ASN A 22 -37.97 13.75 -34.63
C ASN A 22 -36.47 13.82 -34.97
N SER A 23 -36.12 13.65 -36.25
CA SER A 23 -34.74 13.69 -36.74
C SER A 23 -33.99 14.94 -36.32
N ASP A 24 -34.69 16.08 -36.33
CA ASP A 24 -34.13 17.40 -35.99
C ASP A 24 -33.84 17.55 -34.50
N PHE A 25 -34.58 16.85 -33.65
CA PHE A 25 -34.29 16.82 -32.22
C PHE A 25 -33.00 16.04 -31.95
N VAL A 26 -32.86 14.87 -32.58
CA VAL A 26 -31.69 14.00 -32.42
C VAL A 26 -30.42 14.68 -32.94
N THR A 27 -30.48 15.35 -34.09
CA THR A 27 -29.33 16.09 -34.65
C THR A 27 -28.91 17.24 -33.75
N ARG A 28 -29.86 18.03 -33.22
CA ARG A 28 -29.59 19.11 -32.24
C ARG A 28 -29.01 18.58 -30.93
N LEU A 29 -29.53 17.45 -30.43
CA LEU A 29 -29.02 16.82 -29.21
C LEU A 29 -27.59 16.31 -29.40
N LYS A 30 -27.31 15.59 -30.49
CA LYS A 30 -25.96 15.14 -30.85
C LYS A 30 -24.98 16.31 -30.96
N LYS A 31 -25.39 17.41 -31.60
CA LYS A 31 -24.58 18.63 -31.69
C LYS A 31 -24.26 19.19 -30.31
N ARG A 32 -25.27 19.36 -29.45
CA ARG A 32 -25.07 19.86 -28.07
C ARG A 32 -24.16 18.95 -27.24
N ILE A 33 -24.32 17.63 -27.32
CA ILE A 33 -23.46 16.68 -26.57
C ILE A 33 -22.02 16.78 -27.05
N ASN A 34 -21.79 16.88 -28.36
CA ASN A 34 -20.45 17.07 -28.93
C ASN A 34 -19.83 18.43 -28.56
N ASP A 35 -20.66 19.46 -28.41
CA ASP A 35 -20.21 20.80 -28.00
C ASP A 35 -19.86 20.88 -26.50
N ILE A 36 -20.34 19.95 -25.67
CA ILE A 36 -19.94 19.84 -24.26
C ILE A 36 -18.50 19.35 -24.19
N LYS A 37 -17.57 20.30 -24.14
CA LYS A 37 -16.16 20.02 -23.84
C LYS A 37 -15.96 20.03 -22.33
N PRO A 38 -15.17 19.10 -21.78
CA PRO A 38 -14.77 19.17 -20.39
C PRO A 38 -14.04 20.50 -20.15
N ARG A 39 -14.39 21.20 -19.07
CA ARG A 39 -13.66 22.41 -18.68
C ARG A 39 -12.20 22.04 -18.40
N PRO A 40 -11.23 22.87 -18.81
CA PRO A 40 -9.84 22.62 -18.48
C PRO A 40 -9.71 22.55 -16.96
N VAL A 41 -9.31 21.38 -16.47
CA VAL A 41 -9.14 21.16 -15.04
C VAL A 41 -7.92 21.95 -14.58
N THR A 42 -8.09 22.83 -13.59
CA THR A 42 -6.98 23.43 -12.87
C THR A 42 -6.30 22.34 -12.05
N ARG A 43 -5.21 21.78 -12.57
CA ARG A 43 -4.41 20.79 -11.83
C ARG A 43 -3.62 21.52 -10.76
N HIS A 44 -4.10 21.50 -9.52
CA HIS A 44 -3.38 22.02 -8.35
C HIS A 44 -2.21 21.09 -8.03
N GLY A 45 -1.09 21.25 -8.76
CA GLY A 45 0.18 20.57 -8.51
C GLY A 45 0.61 19.59 -9.60
N THR A 46 1.90 19.65 -9.94
CA THR A 46 2.56 18.60 -10.73
C THR A 46 2.87 17.43 -9.80
N LYS A 47 2.03 16.38 -9.81
CA LYS A 47 2.35 15.14 -9.08
C LYS A 47 3.64 14.57 -9.66
N ARG A 48 4.75 14.66 -8.91
CA ARG A 48 6.01 14.02 -9.26
C ARG A 48 5.83 12.51 -9.10
N THR A 49 6.13 11.76 -10.16
CA THR A 49 6.14 10.30 -10.12
C THR A 49 7.34 9.87 -9.29
N PHE A 50 7.08 9.24 -8.14
CA PHE A 50 8.12 8.68 -7.31
C PHE A 50 8.42 7.26 -7.77
N VAL A 51 9.70 7.00 -8.09
CA VAL A 51 10.20 5.68 -8.50
C VAL A 51 11.41 5.35 -7.64
N PHE A 52 11.44 4.16 -7.06
CA PHE A 52 12.58 3.69 -6.27
C PHE A 52 13.77 3.43 -7.19
N LYS A 53 14.87 4.17 -6.99
CA LYS A 53 16.12 4.02 -7.78
C LYS A 53 16.73 2.63 -7.59
N GLU A 54 16.54 2.04 -6.42
CA GLU A 54 17.08 0.75 -5.99
C GLU A 54 16.46 -0.43 -6.74
N LEU A 55 15.29 -0.27 -7.38
CA LEU A 55 14.71 -1.33 -8.21
C LEU A 55 15.60 -1.71 -9.41
N ARG A 56 16.56 -0.85 -9.78
CA ARG A 56 17.53 -1.15 -10.83
C ARG A 56 18.59 -2.17 -10.38
N SER A 57 18.95 -2.18 -9.09
CA SER A 57 20.03 -3.02 -8.55
C SER A 57 19.55 -4.12 -7.60
N SER A 58 18.36 -3.99 -7.02
CA SER A 58 17.88 -4.87 -5.95
C SER A 58 17.51 -6.27 -6.46
N PRO A 59 18.14 -7.36 -5.98
CA PRO A 59 17.89 -8.73 -6.45
C PRO A 59 16.51 -9.28 -6.06
N TYR A 60 15.94 -8.80 -4.95
CA TYR A 60 14.65 -9.22 -4.44
C TYR A 60 13.68 -8.04 -4.34
N VAL A 61 12.40 -8.28 -4.60
CA VAL A 61 11.37 -7.24 -4.54
C VAL A 61 10.11 -7.75 -3.84
N PHE A 62 9.48 -6.86 -3.09
CA PHE A 62 8.16 -7.08 -2.53
C PHE A 62 7.09 -6.68 -3.55
N LEU A 63 6.03 -7.51 -3.67
CA LEU A 63 4.95 -7.30 -4.62
C LEU A 63 3.67 -6.83 -3.92
N ARG A 64 3.04 -5.76 -4.41
CA ARG A 64 1.72 -5.32 -3.92
C ARG A 64 0.60 -6.10 -4.60
N HIS A 65 -0.32 -6.71 -3.85
CA HIS A 65 -1.63 -7.16 -4.38
C HIS A 65 -2.68 -6.05 -4.30
N ASP A 66 -3.23 -5.63 -5.44
CA ASP A 66 -4.22 -4.53 -5.52
C ASP A 66 -5.68 -5.02 -5.37
N ALA A 67 -5.90 -6.30 -5.08
CA ALA A 67 -7.24 -6.86 -4.88
C ALA A 67 -7.82 -6.47 -3.52
N ALA A 68 -9.14 -6.61 -3.36
CA ALA A 68 -9.80 -6.47 -2.06
C ALA A 68 -9.18 -7.47 -1.07
N ARG A 69 -8.73 -6.97 0.08
CA ARG A 69 -8.04 -7.75 1.11
C ARG A 69 -8.91 -7.92 2.33
N GLY A 70 -8.76 -9.06 2.99
CA GLY A 70 -9.31 -9.27 4.32
C GLY A 70 -8.63 -8.37 5.37
N PRO A 71 -9.24 -8.20 6.55
CA PRO A 71 -8.62 -7.50 7.65
C PRO A 71 -7.30 -8.20 8.03
N SER A 72 -6.26 -7.40 8.33
CA SER A 72 -4.93 -7.87 8.75
C SER A 72 -4.06 -8.61 7.72
N GLN A 73 -4.37 -8.53 6.42
CA GLN A 73 -3.46 -9.04 5.39
C GLN A 73 -2.41 -7.96 5.00
N PRO A 74 -1.11 -8.30 4.95
CA PRO A 74 -0.08 -7.33 4.63
C PRO A 74 -0.25 -6.78 3.21
N PRO A 75 0.10 -5.50 2.99
CA PRO A 75 -0.11 -4.89 1.69
C PRO A 75 0.89 -5.36 0.63
N TYR A 76 1.95 -6.04 1.02
CA TYR A 76 2.95 -6.59 0.12
C TYR A 76 3.23 -8.04 0.50
N ASP A 77 3.43 -8.83 -0.53
CA ASP A 77 3.82 -10.23 -0.46
C ASP A 77 5.32 -10.32 -0.67
N GLY A 78 5.89 -11.43 -0.17
CA GLY A 78 7.29 -11.62 0.21
C GLY A 78 8.37 -11.21 -0.79
N PRO A 79 9.65 -11.43 -0.42
CA PRO A 79 10.75 -11.12 -1.32
C PRO A 79 10.75 -12.10 -2.49
N TYR A 80 10.42 -11.61 -3.68
CA TYR A 80 10.50 -12.37 -4.92
C TYR A 80 11.78 -12.06 -5.66
N GLU A 81 12.42 -13.11 -6.20
CA GLU A 81 13.60 -12.99 -7.03
C GLU A 81 13.24 -12.30 -8.36
N VAL A 82 14.05 -11.31 -8.75
CA VAL A 82 13.92 -10.60 -10.03
C VAL A 82 14.75 -11.32 -11.09
N MET A 83 14.06 -11.89 -12.09
CA MET A 83 14.69 -12.59 -13.22
C MET A 83 15.12 -11.63 -14.32
N GLU A 84 14.23 -10.71 -14.71
CA GLU A 84 14.49 -9.73 -15.77
C GLU A 84 14.00 -8.34 -15.37
N ARG A 85 14.74 -7.31 -15.80
CA ARG A 85 14.45 -5.90 -15.50
C ARG A 85 14.17 -5.15 -16.79
N GLY A 86 13.09 -4.37 -16.80
CA GLY A 86 12.78 -3.43 -17.87
C GLY A 86 12.39 -2.06 -17.29
N ASP A 87 12.11 -1.09 -18.15
CA ASP A 87 11.83 0.29 -17.72
C ASP A 87 10.54 0.42 -16.93
N LYS A 88 9.48 -0.27 -17.37
CA LYS A 88 8.14 -0.21 -16.77
C LYS A 88 7.69 -1.54 -16.18
N ASN A 89 8.28 -2.64 -16.64
CA ASN A 89 7.88 -3.99 -16.31
C ASN A 89 9.09 -4.81 -15.88
N PHE A 90 8.87 -5.71 -14.93
CA PHE A 90 9.85 -6.64 -14.40
C PHE A 90 9.28 -8.06 -14.50
N ILE A 91 10.16 -9.04 -14.61
CA ILE A 91 9.79 -10.45 -14.50
C ILE A 91 10.31 -10.97 -13.17
N ILE A 92 9.40 -11.41 -12.31
CA ILE A 92 9.72 -11.95 -11.00
C ILE A 92 9.31 -13.42 -10.91
N LYS A 93 10.02 -14.19 -10.09
CA LYS A 93 9.76 -15.60 -9.88
C LYS A 93 8.82 -15.79 -8.69
N ILE A 94 7.58 -16.18 -8.95
CA ILE A 94 6.55 -16.47 -7.94
C ILE A 94 6.23 -17.96 -8.02
N ASN A 95 6.45 -18.71 -6.94
CA ASN A 95 6.15 -20.15 -6.87
C ASN A 95 6.70 -20.95 -8.08
N GLY A 96 7.94 -20.64 -8.48
CA GLY A 96 8.61 -21.26 -9.63
C GLY A 96 8.15 -20.78 -11.01
N LYS A 97 7.19 -19.85 -11.09
CA LYS A 97 6.68 -19.30 -12.35
C LYS A 97 7.18 -17.87 -12.56
N ASN A 98 7.52 -17.55 -13.81
CA ASN A 98 7.92 -16.21 -14.20
C ASN A 98 6.68 -15.35 -14.46
N VAL A 99 6.49 -14.31 -13.66
CA VAL A 99 5.34 -13.40 -13.73
C VAL A 99 5.79 -12.00 -14.09
N ARG A 100 5.14 -11.40 -15.09
CA ARG A 100 5.39 -10.02 -15.49
C ARG A 100 4.58 -9.06 -14.61
N VAL A 101 5.26 -8.09 -14.01
CA VAL A 101 4.67 -7.09 -13.10
C VAL A 101 5.15 -5.68 -13.46
N THR A 102 4.29 -4.68 -13.28
CA THR A 102 4.64 -3.27 -13.46
C THR A 102 5.42 -2.71 -12.27
N ILE A 103 6.28 -1.71 -12.53
CA ILE A 103 7.12 -1.05 -11.51
C ILE A 103 6.32 -0.43 -10.35
N ASP A 104 5.09 0.04 -10.61
CA ASP A 104 4.25 0.72 -9.63
C ASP A 104 3.76 -0.19 -8.48
N ARG A 105 3.90 -1.51 -8.65
CA ARG A 105 3.50 -2.52 -7.67
C ARG A 105 4.70 -3.12 -6.92
N LEU A 106 5.92 -2.67 -7.23
CA LEU A 106 7.14 -3.21 -6.67
C LEU A 106 7.75 -2.27 -5.63
N LYS A 107 8.30 -2.87 -4.58
CA LYS A 107 9.15 -2.20 -3.60
C LYS A 107 10.44 -3.00 -3.46
N PRO A 108 11.63 -2.36 -3.45
CA PRO A 108 12.88 -3.10 -3.27
C PRO A 108 12.89 -3.82 -1.91
N ALA A 109 13.41 -5.05 -1.90
CA ALA A 109 13.66 -5.81 -0.68
C ALA A 109 15.15 -5.82 -0.37
N PHE A 110 15.48 -5.58 0.89
CA PHE A 110 16.84 -5.67 1.43
C PHE A 110 16.86 -6.87 2.37
N LEU A 111 17.53 -7.93 1.94
CA LEU A 111 17.74 -9.12 2.76
C LEU A 111 19.15 -9.07 3.33
N LEU A 112 19.31 -9.45 4.59
CA LEU A 112 20.62 -9.68 5.18
C LEU A 112 21.08 -11.08 4.74
N SER A 113 22.39 -11.28 4.61
CA SER A 113 22.96 -12.54 4.09
C SER A 113 22.54 -13.78 4.89
N GLU A 114 22.12 -13.62 6.14
CA GLU A 114 21.65 -14.68 7.03
C GLU A 114 20.26 -15.22 6.66
N ASP A 115 19.45 -14.44 5.93
CA ASP A 115 18.07 -14.80 5.56
C ASP A 115 17.98 -15.63 4.26
N LEU A 116 19.08 -15.72 3.49
CA LEU A 116 19.13 -16.41 2.20
C LEU A 116 19.27 -17.94 2.34
N GLU A 117 19.64 -18.44 3.52
CA GLU A 117 19.90 -19.86 3.75
C GLU A 117 18.68 -20.67 4.22
N HIS A 118 17.51 -20.03 4.45
CA HIS A 118 16.30 -20.73 4.84
C HIS A 118 15.39 -21.03 3.64
N SER A 119 15.87 -21.88 2.72
CA SER A 119 15.02 -22.56 1.76
C SER A 119 14.29 -23.72 2.47
N PRO A 120 12.95 -23.74 2.54
CA PRO A 120 12.25 -24.89 3.11
C PRO A 120 12.22 -26.01 2.06
N GLU A 121 13.17 -26.94 2.16
CA GLU A 121 12.98 -28.28 1.61
C GLU A 121 12.10 -29.10 2.57
N ASP A 122 11.23 -29.91 1.98
CA ASP A 122 10.14 -30.71 2.55
C ASP A 122 10.37 -31.35 3.93
N SER A 123 9.35 -31.31 4.80
CA SER A 123 8.72 -32.54 5.30
C SER A 123 7.38 -32.33 6.02
N VAL A 124 6.40 -33.08 5.52
CA VAL A 124 5.07 -33.38 6.03
C VAL A 124 5.10 -33.91 7.47
N ARG A 125 4.17 -33.46 8.35
CA ARG A 125 3.34 -34.31 9.25
C ARG A 125 2.35 -33.50 10.14
N THR A 126 1.08 -33.66 9.78
CA THR A 126 -0.16 -33.87 10.57
C THR A 126 -0.35 -33.22 11.96
N HIS A 127 -1.46 -32.48 12.06
CA HIS A 127 -2.12 -32.03 13.29
C HIS A 127 -2.53 -33.18 14.22
N GLU A 128 -2.41 -32.99 15.54
CA GLU A 128 -3.45 -33.38 16.50
C GLU A 128 -3.32 -32.53 17.80
N GLU A 129 -4.44 -31.90 18.18
CA GLU A 129 -4.70 -31.22 19.47
C GLU A 129 -4.64 -32.28 20.61
N THR A 130 -4.50 -31.99 21.91
CA THR A 130 -5.26 -31.07 22.77
C THR A 130 -4.62 -31.10 24.18
N THR A 131 -4.94 -30.09 24.99
CA THR A 131 -4.89 -30.02 26.47
C THR A 131 -3.61 -29.54 27.18
N ASN A 132 -3.66 -28.28 27.59
CA ASN A 132 -2.99 -27.73 28.78
C ASN A 132 -3.94 -27.92 29.99
N PRO A 133 -3.45 -28.08 31.25
CA PRO A 133 -3.13 -26.88 32.03
C PRO A 133 -1.98 -26.96 33.07
N ARG A 134 -1.24 -25.85 33.13
CA ARG A 134 -0.75 -25.07 34.30
C ARG A 134 0.06 -25.72 35.46
N LEU A 135 1.31 -25.21 35.53
CA LEU A 135 2.00 -24.55 36.65
C LEU A 135 2.39 -25.32 37.93
N LYS A 136 3.71 -25.54 38.09
CA LYS A 136 4.56 -25.02 39.20
C LYS A 136 6.04 -25.33 38.90
N GLN A 137 6.83 -24.36 38.41
CA GLN A 137 7.68 -23.47 39.22
C GLN A 137 8.88 -24.17 39.89
N ARG A 138 10.07 -24.12 39.26
CA ARG A 138 11.35 -24.07 39.99
C ARG A 138 12.30 -23.08 39.31
N ARG A 139 12.72 -22.09 40.09
CA ARG A 139 13.69 -21.05 39.72
C ARG A 139 15.10 -21.61 39.92
N THR A 140 16.01 -21.35 38.99
CA THR A 140 17.42 -21.13 39.31
C THR A 140 17.94 -19.94 38.50
N LYS A 141 18.55 -19.00 39.22
CA LYS A 141 19.09 -17.73 38.74
C LYS A 141 20.44 -17.99 38.05
N THR A 142 20.70 -17.30 36.94
CA THR A 142 22.05 -16.78 36.69
C THR A 142 21.94 -15.42 36.00
N ARG A 143 22.37 -14.39 36.73
CA ARG A 143 22.62 -13.04 36.22
C ARG A 143 23.94 -13.10 35.44
N ILE A 144 24.11 -12.24 34.43
CA ILE A 144 25.28 -11.36 34.16
C ILE A 144 25.48 -11.15 32.65
N ALA A 145 25.66 -9.87 32.30
CA ALA A 145 26.17 -9.29 31.06
C ALA A 145 25.27 -9.29 29.81
N LYS A 146 24.62 -8.14 29.54
CA LYS A 146 25.11 -7.18 28.52
C LYS A 146 24.29 -5.86 28.51
N ALA A 147 24.24 -5.16 29.63
CA ALA A 147 23.85 -3.75 29.64
C ALA A 147 25.01 -2.91 29.09
N ARG A 148 25.11 -2.79 27.76
CA ARG A 148 26.02 -1.83 27.10
C ARG A 148 25.70 -1.52 25.63
N THR A 149 24.68 -2.13 25.03
CA THR A 149 24.27 -1.88 23.63
C THR A 149 22.95 -1.13 23.46
N ASP A 150 22.24 -0.78 24.54
CA ASP A 150 20.93 -0.13 24.44
C ASP A 150 20.95 1.39 24.63
N LEU A 151 22.07 1.97 25.10
CA LEU A 151 22.18 3.42 25.32
C LEU A 151 22.73 4.21 24.13
N LEU A 152 23.37 3.56 23.15
CA LEU A 152 23.84 4.23 21.93
C LEU A 152 22.78 4.28 20.83
N TYR A 153 21.78 3.40 20.87
CA TYR A 153 20.69 3.39 19.88
C TYR A 153 19.66 4.52 20.17
N ALA A 154 19.39 4.82 21.44
CA ALA A 154 18.47 5.90 21.83
C ALA A 154 19.03 7.32 21.62
N GLN A 155 20.35 7.47 21.41
CA GLN A 155 20.98 8.77 21.18
C GLN A 155 21.16 9.09 19.69
N ALA A 156 21.15 8.08 18.81
CA ALA A 156 21.23 8.25 17.37
C ALA A 156 19.91 8.74 16.74
N GLU A 157 18.76 8.40 17.32
CA GLU A 157 17.45 8.80 16.76
C GLU A 157 17.07 10.26 17.03
N ARG A 158 17.67 10.91 18.02
CA ARG A 158 17.47 12.37 18.26
C ARG A 158 18.28 13.25 17.30
N SER A 159 19.41 12.76 16.79
CA SER A 159 20.26 13.52 15.86
C SER A 159 19.69 13.56 14.45
N VAL A 160 18.97 12.52 14.03
CA VAL A 160 18.35 12.47 12.71
C VAL A 160 17.08 13.33 12.67
N PHE A 161 16.29 13.31 13.75
CA PHE A 161 15.00 14.03 13.82
C PHE A 161 15.16 15.57 13.80
N LEU A 162 16.22 16.13 14.39
CA LEU A 162 16.48 17.58 14.35
C LEU A 162 17.18 18.07 13.07
N SER A 163 17.65 17.19 12.20
CA SER A 163 18.22 17.61 10.89
C SER A 163 17.15 17.81 9.80
N VAL A 164 15.91 17.37 10.04
CA VAL A 164 14.80 17.42 9.08
C VAL A 164 13.79 18.55 9.37
N TYR A 165 13.86 19.19 10.55
CA TYR A 165 13.00 20.33 10.90
C TYR A 165 13.83 21.61 11.05
N LYS A 166 13.77 22.46 10.02
CA LYS A 166 14.30 23.83 10.04
C LYS A 166 13.11 24.79 10.21
N PRO A 167 12.88 25.40 11.38
CA PRO A 167 11.79 26.34 11.55
C PRO A 167 12.20 27.73 11.05
N ASP A 168 11.48 28.26 10.06
CA ASP A 168 11.70 29.60 9.48
C ASP A 168 11.01 30.74 10.25
N SER A 169 10.58 30.54 11.50
CA SER A 169 10.03 31.65 12.32
C SER A 169 9.99 31.30 13.81
N ILE A 170 10.50 32.20 14.65
CA ILE A 170 10.74 32.00 16.09
C ILE A 170 9.46 32.12 16.96
N ASN A 171 8.29 32.42 16.40
CA ASN A 171 7.15 32.88 17.22
C ASN A 171 5.98 31.90 17.42
N GLU A 172 6.19 30.59 17.36
CA GLU A 172 5.09 29.65 17.63
C GLU A 172 5.45 28.39 18.44
N PHE A 173 6.54 28.43 19.22
CA PHE A 173 6.93 27.29 20.09
C PHE A 173 6.57 27.49 21.58
N CYS A 174 6.17 28.70 22.00
CA CYS A 174 5.86 28.99 23.41
C CYS A 174 4.45 28.60 23.89
N MET A 175 3.55 28.09 23.05
CA MET A 175 2.15 27.83 23.45
C MET A 175 1.80 26.35 23.66
N ARG A 176 2.74 25.40 23.52
CA ARG A 176 2.42 23.96 23.55
C ARG A 176 3.15 23.11 24.59
N LEU A 177 3.94 23.73 25.47
CA LEU A 177 4.41 23.12 26.70
C LEU A 177 3.83 23.94 27.85
N ASN A 178 2.78 23.40 28.46
CA ASN A 178 2.22 23.87 29.72
C ASN A 178 3.25 23.64 30.84
N ILE A 179 4.28 24.48 30.86
CA ILE A 179 5.23 24.64 31.96
C ILE A 179 4.91 26.02 32.54
N LEU A 180 4.32 26.02 33.73
CA LEU A 180 4.16 27.22 34.55
C LEU A 180 5.52 27.91 34.73
N CYS A 181 5.51 29.25 34.66
CA CYS A 181 6.14 30.03 35.71
C CYS A 181 5.09 30.29 36.79
#